data_AF-A0A3M7GP04-F1
#
_entry.id   AF-A0A3M7GP04-F1
#
_cell.length_a   1.000
_cell.length_b   1.000
_cell.length_c   1.000
_cell.angle_alpha   90.00
_cell.angle_beta   90.00
_cell.angle_gamma   90.00
#
_symmetry.space_group_name_H-M   'P 1'
#
loop_
_entity.id
_entity.type
_entity.pdbx_description
1 polymer ?
#
loop_
_entity_poly.entity_id
_entity_poly.type
_entity_poly.pdbx_seq_one_letter_code
_entity_poly.pdbx_strand_id
1 'polypeptide(L)'
;MATAIFPRAIRPSITSSTDSAYVCQACRRHQSSYRRTRKALRVKPDASFLPSTTEAQDHIIFNPPSSSPNVYHTPMAFLPANDPRRKLHSVAPTRSATPPSTPSTSNIPSPTSNETRTVPPPVRPLYEKKYHLTPEQIEEIRKLRAEDPKTWTRVRLAEKFECSQFFVSLCCSAPQIKEERERELEEIKRRWGRRKTEAREARQERKKLWGRDA
;
A
#
# COMPACT_ATOMS: atom_id res chain seq x y z
N MET A 1 44.54 40.27 11.04
CA MET A 1 43.70 41.26 10.33
C MET A 1 42.30 41.19 10.91
N ALA A 2 41.69 42.35 11.14
CA ALA A 2 40.73 42.61 12.21
C ALA A 2 39.38 41.87 12.11
N THR A 3 38.98 41.29 13.24
CA THR A 3 37.64 40.74 13.52
C THR A 3 36.65 41.88 13.76
N ALA A 4 35.68 42.05 12.87
CA ALA A 4 34.58 43.01 13.06
C ALA A 4 33.51 42.42 13.99
N ILE A 5 33.56 42.80 15.26
CA ILE A 5 32.52 42.55 16.25
C ILE A 5 31.46 43.65 16.07
N PHE A 6 30.31 43.31 15.48
CA PHE A 6 29.19 44.24 15.40
C PHE A 6 28.61 44.47 16.81
N PRO A 7 28.40 45.72 17.26
CA PRO A 7 27.76 45.99 18.54
C PRO A 7 26.30 45.58 18.46
N ARG A 8 25.92 44.66 19.35
CA ARG A 8 24.54 44.24 19.58
C ARG A 8 23.77 45.47 20.07
N ALA A 9 22.95 46.07 19.23
CA ALA A 9 22.10 47.20 19.62
C ALA A 9 21.24 46.79 20.82
N ILE A 10 21.55 47.36 21.97
CA ILE A 10 20.80 47.19 23.22
C ILE A 10 19.44 47.85 22.97
N ARG A 11 18.38 47.05 22.94
CA ARG A 11 17.00 47.58 22.93
C ARG A 11 16.83 48.42 24.20
N PRO A 12 16.27 49.64 24.11
CA PRO A 12 15.95 50.39 25.30
C PRO A 12 14.93 49.60 26.12
N SER A 13 15.30 49.26 27.35
CA SER A 13 14.43 48.76 28.40
C SER A 13 13.52 49.91 28.82
N ILE A 14 12.26 49.88 28.38
CA ILE A 14 11.24 50.84 28.81
C ILE A 14 10.76 50.39 30.18
N THR A 15 11.36 50.95 31.24
CA THR A 15 10.86 50.83 32.61
C THR A 15 10.96 52.19 33.31
N SER A 16 9.86 52.95 33.30
CA SER A 16 9.42 53.81 34.42
C SER A 16 7.98 54.23 34.14
N SER A 17 7.05 53.68 34.92
CA SER A 17 6.22 54.39 35.90
C SER A 17 5.01 55.14 35.32
N THR A 18 3.84 54.59 35.66
CA THR A 18 2.58 55.31 35.91
C THR A 18 2.15 56.30 34.84
N ASP A 19 1.60 55.76 33.77
CA ASP A 19 0.34 56.29 33.27
C ASP A 19 -0.53 55.09 32.89
N SER A 20 -1.82 55.16 33.13
CA SER A 20 -2.77 54.10 32.76
C SER A 20 -2.97 54.12 31.24
N ALA A 21 -1.88 53.85 30.50
CA ALA A 21 -1.93 53.64 29.07
C ALA A 21 -2.75 52.38 28.86
N TYR A 22 -4.01 52.57 28.48
CA TYR A 22 -4.90 51.53 28.01
C TYR A 22 -4.17 50.78 26.88
N VAL A 23 -3.50 49.68 27.22
CA VAL A 23 -2.95 48.76 26.23
C VAL A 23 -4.18 48.15 25.59
N CYS A 24 -4.63 48.74 24.48
CA CYS A 24 -5.80 48.28 23.76
C CYS A 24 -5.62 46.78 23.46
N GLN A 25 -6.27 45.94 24.25
CA GLN A 25 -6.22 44.49 24.07
C GLN A 25 -6.89 44.11 22.74
N ALA A 26 -7.74 44.99 22.18
CA ALA A 26 -8.27 44.85 20.81
C ALA A 26 -7.22 45.13 19.72
N CYS A 27 -6.13 45.84 20.02
CA CYS A 27 -4.96 45.99 19.14
C CYS A 27 -3.95 44.84 19.29
N ARG A 28 -4.17 43.85 20.18
CA ARG A 28 -3.46 42.57 20.05
C ARG A 28 -3.93 41.93 18.76
N ARG A 29 -3.04 41.86 17.79
CA ARG A 29 -3.30 41.25 16.48
C ARG A 29 -3.58 39.75 16.70
N HIS A 30 -4.86 39.40 16.87
CA HIS A 30 -5.33 38.02 16.99
C HIS A 30 -5.29 37.26 15.67
N GLN A 31 -4.90 37.91 14.57
CA GLN A 31 -4.83 37.29 13.26
C GLN A 31 -3.36 37.00 12.91
N SER A 32 -3.04 35.71 12.82
CA SER A 32 -1.82 35.20 12.24
C SER A 32 -1.72 35.69 10.79
N SER A 33 -0.92 36.73 10.56
CA SER A 33 -0.65 37.22 9.20
C SER A 33 -0.22 36.05 8.31
N TYR A 34 -0.62 36.05 7.04
CA TYR A 34 -0.24 35.03 6.04
C TYR A 34 1.24 34.61 6.12
N ARG A 35 2.15 35.57 6.31
CA ARG A 35 3.60 35.32 6.46
C ARG A 35 3.96 34.44 7.66
N ARG A 36 3.27 34.61 8.80
CA ARG A 36 3.49 33.79 10.01
C ARG A 36 3.00 32.37 9.78
N THR A 37 1.80 32.22 9.20
CA THR A 37 1.23 30.91 8.85
C THR A 37 2.11 30.18 7.84
N ARG A 38 2.56 30.85 6.76
CA ARG A 38 3.48 30.27 5.77
C ARG A 38 4.83 29.86 6.37
N LYS A 39 5.35 30.63 7.33
CA LYS A 39 6.59 30.27 8.03
C LYS A 39 6.38 29.07 8.96
N ALA A 40 5.25 28.99 9.65
CA ALA A 40 4.91 27.88 10.54
C ALA A 40 4.68 26.56 9.77
N LEU A 41 4.07 26.63 8.59
CA LEU A 41 3.80 25.47 7.72
C LEU A 41 4.92 25.18 6.70
N ARG A 42 6.10 25.77 6.86
CA ARG A 42 7.21 25.60 5.91
C ARG A 42 7.80 24.19 6.04
N VAL A 43 7.62 23.37 5.01
CA VAL A 43 8.33 22.09 4.83
C VAL A 43 9.66 22.36 4.11
N LYS A 44 10.75 21.73 4.58
CA LYS A 44 12.07 21.82 3.93
C LYS A 44 12.12 20.86 2.73
N PRO A 45 12.85 21.20 1.65
CA PRO A 45 13.09 20.26 0.57
C PRO A 45 13.93 19.08 1.06
N ASP A 46 13.96 18.01 0.26
CA ASP A 46 14.83 16.86 0.52
C ASP A 46 16.32 17.25 0.44
N ALA A 47 17.17 16.53 1.17
CA ALA A 47 18.60 16.83 1.28
C ALA A 47 19.32 16.79 -0.07
N SER A 48 18.85 15.96 -1.01
CA SER A 48 19.39 15.86 -2.37
C SER A 48 19.29 17.14 -3.20
N PHE A 49 18.40 18.08 -2.82
CA PHE A 49 18.23 19.37 -3.50
C PHE A 49 18.92 20.53 -2.78
N LEU A 50 19.61 20.27 -1.66
CA LEU A 50 20.44 21.28 -1.03
C LEU A 50 21.68 21.54 -1.91
N PRO A 51 22.24 22.76 -1.89
CA PRO A 51 23.44 23.07 -2.67
C PRO A 51 24.54 22.04 -2.38
N SER A 52 25.10 21.46 -3.45
CA SER A 52 26.21 20.52 -3.31
C SER A 52 27.43 21.26 -2.76
N THR A 53 28.02 20.72 -1.70
CA THR A 53 29.29 21.23 -1.16
C THR A 53 30.49 20.64 -1.89
N THR A 54 30.30 19.50 -2.57
CA THR A 54 31.38 18.67 -3.11
C THR A 54 31.62 18.90 -4.59
N GLU A 55 30.57 19.11 -5.36
CA GLU A 55 30.64 19.22 -6.83
C GLU A 55 30.72 20.69 -7.25
N ALA A 56 31.73 21.03 -8.04
CA ALA A 56 31.97 22.40 -8.51
C ALA A 56 31.26 22.73 -9.85
N GLN A 57 30.75 21.72 -10.55
CA GLN A 57 30.12 21.84 -11.87
C GLN A 57 28.73 21.20 -11.89
N ASP A 58 27.98 21.50 -12.95
CA ASP A 58 26.65 20.93 -13.18
C ASP A 58 26.74 19.42 -13.43
N HIS A 59 25.90 18.65 -12.73
CA HIS A 59 25.88 17.18 -12.81
C HIS A 59 24.46 16.63 -12.61
N ILE A 60 24.23 15.40 -13.05
CA ILE A 60 22.93 14.70 -12.92
C ILE A 60 22.95 13.81 -11.68
N ILE A 61 21.99 14.01 -10.77
CA ILE A 61 21.84 13.21 -9.55
C ILE A 61 20.75 12.15 -9.77
N PHE A 62 21.00 10.92 -9.36
CA PHE A 62 19.97 9.88 -9.26
C PHE A 62 19.24 9.98 -7.93
N ASN A 63 17.99 10.45 -7.95
CA ASN A 63 17.17 10.66 -6.75
C ASN A 63 15.85 9.86 -6.85
N PRO A 64 15.84 8.56 -6.52
CA PRO A 64 14.62 7.77 -6.55
C PRO A 64 13.67 8.24 -5.42
N PRO A 65 12.45 8.70 -5.73
CA PRO A 65 11.54 9.22 -4.72
C PRO A 65 11.01 8.10 -3.82
N SER A 66 10.76 8.41 -2.54
CA SER A 66 10.13 7.50 -1.58
C SER A 66 8.60 7.47 -1.73
N SER A 67 8.12 7.29 -2.95
CA SER A 67 6.68 7.27 -3.30
C SER A 67 6.36 6.05 -4.14
N SER A 68 5.08 5.66 -4.18
CA SER A 68 4.62 4.59 -5.08
C SER A 68 4.84 4.99 -6.55
N PRO A 69 5.32 4.08 -7.41
CA PRO A 69 5.44 4.35 -8.84
C PRO A 69 4.05 4.51 -9.47
N ASN A 70 3.98 5.36 -10.49
CA ASN A 70 2.82 5.47 -11.39
C ASN A 70 2.73 4.27 -12.34
N VAL A 71 1.54 3.99 -12.87
CA VAL A 71 1.23 2.91 -13.84
C VAL A 71 2.10 2.98 -15.09
N TYR A 72 2.51 4.19 -15.52
CA TYR A 72 3.38 4.38 -16.68
C TYR A 72 4.84 3.94 -16.45
N HIS A 73 5.26 3.72 -15.20
CA HIS A 73 6.54 3.08 -14.90
C HIS A 73 6.41 1.57 -15.08
N THR A 74 6.36 1.17 -16.34
CA THR A 74 6.18 -0.22 -16.76
C THR A 74 7.36 -1.09 -16.33
N PRO A 75 7.13 -2.18 -15.58
CA PRO A 75 8.20 -3.11 -15.23
C PRO A 75 8.68 -3.87 -16.49
N MET A 76 9.93 -4.33 -16.45
CA MET A 76 10.59 -5.02 -17.57
C MET A 76 9.76 -6.19 -18.16
N ALA A 77 9.00 -6.91 -17.32
CA ALA A 77 8.16 -8.03 -17.75
C ALA A 77 7.03 -7.62 -18.71
N PHE A 78 6.58 -6.36 -18.68
CA PHE A 78 5.50 -5.85 -19.53
C PHE A 78 5.99 -5.07 -20.75
N LEU A 79 7.31 -4.89 -20.92
CA LEU A 79 7.86 -4.28 -22.12
C LEU A 79 7.97 -5.30 -23.26
N PRO A 80 7.80 -4.91 -24.54
CA PRO A 80 8.13 -5.78 -25.67
C PRO A 80 9.62 -6.17 -25.68
N ALA A 81 9.97 -7.33 -26.26
CA ALA A 81 11.35 -7.82 -26.27
C ALA A 81 12.34 -6.84 -26.97
N ASN A 82 11.89 -6.15 -28.01
CA ASN A 82 12.69 -5.21 -28.80
C ASN A 82 12.77 -3.79 -28.21
N ASP A 83 12.16 -3.54 -27.05
CA ASP A 83 12.15 -2.21 -26.45
C ASP A 83 13.52 -1.84 -25.85
N PRO A 84 14.18 -0.76 -26.31
CA PRO A 84 15.50 -0.36 -25.81
C PRO A 84 15.52 -0.06 -24.30
N ARG A 85 14.36 0.31 -23.71
CA ARG A 85 14.24 0.59 -22.28
C ARG A 85 14.52 -0.64 -21.41
N ARG A 86 14.42 -1.86 -21.95
CA ARG A 86 14.84 -3.08 -21.23
C ARG A 86 16.29 -3.02 -20.76
N LYS A 87 17.18 -2.38 -21.53
CA LYS A 87 18.60 -2.19 -21.17
C LYS A 87 18.77 -1.25 -19.96
N LEU A 88 17.88 -0.28 -19.78
CA LEU A 88 17.94 0.65 -18.63
C LEU A 88 17.59 -0.06 -17.32
N HIS A 89 16.65 -1.01 -17.36
CA HIS A 89 16.29 -1.81 -16.18
C HIS A 89 17.39 -2.78 -15.73
N SER A 90 18.27 -3.24 -16.64
CA SER A 90 19.42 -4.07 -16.24
C SER A 90 20.58 -3.26 -15.67
N VAL A 91 20.69 -1.98 -16.06
CA VAL A 91 21.76 -1.08 -15.63
C VAL A 91 21.43 -0.39 -14.31
N ALA A 92 20.16 -0.10 -14.02
CA ALA A 92 19.74 0.52 -12.77
C ALA A 92 20.06 -0.41 -11.57
N PRO A 93 21.11 -0.11 -10.77
CA PRO A 93 21.44 -0.95 -9.65
C PRO A 93 20.40 -0.73 -8.55
N THR A 94 20.00 -1.83 -7.91
CA THR A 94 19.12 -1.92 -6.75
C THR A 94 19.75 -1.27 -5.50
N ARG A 95 20.12 0.00 -5.57
CA ARG A 95 20.59 0.79 -4.40
C ARG A 95 19.41 1.35 -3.58
N SER A 96 18.17 1.12 -4.00
CA SER A 96 16.95 1.66 -3.40
C SER A 96 16.29 0.76 -2.36
N ALA A 97 17.08 0.02 -1.55
CA ALA A 97 16.51 -0.84 -0.50
C ALA A 97 17.40 -1.03 0.75
N THR A 98 18.22 -0.04 1.12
CA THR A 98 18.83 -0.02 2.46
C THR A 98 18.51 1.30 3.16
N PRO A 99 17.74 1.28 4.26
CA PRO A 99 17.73 2.43 5.17
C PRO A 99 19.16 2.63 5.72
N PRO A 100 19.62 3.87 5.92
CA PRO A 100 20.96 4.16 6.43
C PRO A 100 21.03 3.90 7.93
N SER A 101 21.05 2.64 8.33
CA SER A 101 21.36 2.24 9.72
C SER A 101 21.73 0.76 9.79
N THR A 102 22.85 0.36 9.19
CA THR A 102 23.67 -0.80 9.60
C THR A 102 24.92 -0.84 8.73
N PRO A 103 26.14 -0.91 9.30
CA PRO A 103 27.36 -1.09 8.51
C PRO A 103 27.49 -2.57 8.16
N SER A 104 26.88 -2.98 7.04
CA SER A 104 27.16 -4.28 6.44
C SER A 104 28.19 -4.08 5.35
N THR A 105 29.42 -4.50 5.66
CA THR A 105 30.56 -4.62 4.77
C THR A 105 30.14 -5.11 3.39
N SER A 106 30.58 -4.36 2.39
CA SER A 106 30.50 -4.64 0.96
C SER A 106 30.90 -6.08 0.62
N ASN A 107 29.96 -6.87 0.13
CA ASN A 107 30.26 -7.99 -0.76
C ASN A 107 29.51 -7.77 -2.06
N ILE A 108 30.28 -7.54 -3.12
CA ILE A 108 29.83 -7.50 -4.51
C ILE A 108 29.39 -8.93 -4.87
N PRO A 109 28.13 -9.22 -5.26
CA PRO A 109 27.80 -10.54 -5.77
C PRO A 109 28.17 -10.62 -7.24
N SER A 110 29.12 -11.50 -7.54
CA SER A 110 29.37 -12.08 -8.86
C SER A 110 28.10 -12.77 -9.40
N PRO A 111 27.89 -12.86 -10.73
CA PRO A 111 26.61 -13.30 -11.33
C PRO A 111 26.36 -14.82 -11.29
N THR A 112 26.93 -15.57 -10.33
CA THR A 112 26.89 -17.04 -10.31
C THR A 112 26.45 -17.68 -8.99
N SER A 113 25.96 -16.91 -8.00
CA SER A 113 25.30 -17.48 -6.84
C SER A 113 23.79 -17.57 -7.08
N ASN A 114 23.21 -18.76 -6.92
CA ASN A 114 21.78 -18.99 -6.71
C ASN A 114 21.36 -18.34 -5.38
N GLU A 115 21.44 -17.02 -5.30
CA GLU A 115 20.90 -16.25 -4.19
C GLU A 115 19.38 -16.30 -4.31
N THR A 116 18.79 -17.15 -3.47
CA THR A 116 17.36 -17.13 -3.17
C THR A 116 16.99 -15.71 -2.78
N ARG A 117 16.49 -14.92 -3.73
CA ARG A 117 15.98 -13.56 -3.48
C ARG A 117 15.03 -13.64 -2.28
N THR A 118 15.40 -13.03 -1.17
CA THR A 118 14.58 -12.97 0.04
C THR A 118 13.36 -12.10 -0.24
N VAL A 119 12.36 -12.69 -0.88
CA VAL A 119 11.06 -12.07 -1.07
C VAL A 119 10.31 -12.03 0.26
N PRO A 120 9.53 -10.97 0.54
CA PRO A 120 8.69 -10.94 1.73
C PRO A 120 7.72 -12.13 1.73
N PRO A 121 7.31 -12.62 2.91
CA PRO A 121 6.41 -13.76 2.99
C PRO A 121 5.09 -13.43 2.27
N PRO A 122 4.56 -14.37 1.46
CA PRO A 122 3.34 -14.13 0.73
C PRO A 122 2.15 -14.03 1.70
N VAL A 123 1.24 -13.09 1.43
CA VAL A 123 0.02 -12.89 2.23
C VAL A 123 -0.88 -14.12 2.20
N ARG A 124 -0.84 -14.88 1.10
CA ARG A 124 -1.57 -16.14 0.92
C ARG A 124 -0.58 -17.30 0.93
N PRO A 125 -0.93 -18.45 1.55
CA PRO A 125 -0.10 -19.64 1.46
C PRO A 125 0.06 -20.05 -0.01
N LEU A 126 1.24 -20.56 -0.37
CA LEU A 126 1.45 -21.14 -1.68
C LEU A 126 0.58 -22.40 -1.80
N TYR A 127 -0.11 -22.54 -2.92
CA TYR A 127 -0.97 -23.68 -3.21
C TYR A 127 -0.60 -24.24 -4.59
N GLU A 128 -0.26 -25.51 -4.63
CA GLU A 128 -0.02 -26.25 -5.86
C GLU A 128 -1.33 -26.77 -6.45
N LYS A 129 -1.56 -26.50 -7.73
CA LYS A 129 -2.77 -26.95 -8.43
C LYS A 129 -2.60 -28.43 -8.78
N LYS A 130 -3.51 -29.27 -8.26
CA LYS A 130 -3.58 -30.70 -8.58
C LYS A 130 -4.64 -30.96 -9.65
N TYR A 131 -4.30 -31.77 -10.65
CA TYR A 131 -5.18 -32.13 -11.78
C TYR A 131 -5.27 -33.66 -11.91
N HIS A 132 -5.63 -34.34 -10.81
CA HIS A 132 -5.62 -35.80 -10.72
C HIS A 132 -6.98 -36.46 -11.02
N LEU A 133 -8.05 -35.67 -11.20
CA LEU A 133 -9.39 -36.21 -11.41
C LEU A 133 -9.64 -36.65 -12.85
N THR A 134 -10.21 -37.84 -13.00
CA THR A 134 -10.65 -38.39 -14.29
C THR A 134 -12.07 -37.91 -14.65
N PRO A 135 -12.47 -37.94 -15.93
CA PRO A 135 -13.83 -37.57 -16.33
C PRO A 135 -14.91 -38.41 -15.64
N GLU A 136 -14.64 -39.70 -15.39
CA GLU A 136 -15.55 -40.60 -14.69
C GLU A 136 -15.83 -40.15 -13.25
N GLN A 137 -14.79 -39.72 -12.53
CA GLN A 137 -14.94 -39.17 -11.18
C GLN A 137 -15.74 -37.86 -11.17
N ILE A 138 -15.61 -37.05 -12.22
CA ILE A 138 -16.40 -35.82 -12.36
C ILE A 138 -17.88 -36.15 -12.56
N GLU A 139 -18.21 -37.20 -13.31
CA GLU A 139 -19.58 -37.67 -13.43
C GLU A 139 -20.12 -38.21 -12.11
N GLU A 140 -19.31 -38.95 -11.35
CA GLU A 140 -19.68 -39.42 -10.01
C GLU A 140 -19.98 -38.24 -9.07
N ILE A 141 -19.15 -37.19 -9.09
CA ILE A 141 -19.39 -35.94 -8.34
C ILE A 141 -20.76 -35.34 -8.69
N ARG A 142 -21.10 -35.29 -9.99
CA ARG A 142 -22.40 -34.77 -10.44
C ARG A 142 -23.56 -35.65 -9.97
N LYS A 143 -23.43 -36.97 -10.09
CA LYS A 143 -24.44 -37.95 -9.67
C LYS A 143 -24.72 -37.84 -8.18
N LEU A 144 -23.69 -37.95 -7.34
CA LEU A 144 -23.81 -37.87 -5.88
C LEU A 144 -24.45 -36.56 -5.40
N ARG A 145 -24.13 -35.44 -6.07
CA ARG A 145 -24.70 -34.13 -5.73
C ARG A 145 -26.13 -33.96 -6.21
N ALA A 146 -26.51 -34.60 -7.30
CA ALA A 146 -27.89 -34.60 -7.80
C ALA A 146 -28.80 -35.50 -6.95
N GLU A 147 -28.28 -36.61 -6.44
CA GLU A 147 -28.98 -37.54 -5.55
C GLU A 147 -29.33 -36.87 -4.21
N ASP A 148 -28.32 -36.49 -3.41
CA ASP A 148 -28.54 -35.96 -2.07
C ASP A 148 -27.65 -34.74 -1.78
N PRO A 149 -28.05 -33.52 -2.18
CA PRO A 149 -27.21 -32.33 -2.05
C PRO A 149 -26.99 -31.87 -0.59
N LYS A 150 -27.82 -32.35 0.36
CA LYS A 150 -27.67 -32.11 1.81
C LYS A 150 -26.58 -33.01 2.42
N THR A 151 -26.52 -34.27 2.01
CA THR A 151 -25.54 -35.25 2.48
C THR A 151 -24.20 -35.09 1.77
N TRP A 152 -24.23 -34.95 0.45
CA TRP A 152 -23.06 -34.76 -0.42
C TRP A 152 -22.79 -33.27 -0.64
N THR A 153 -22.40 -32.60 0.45
CA THR A 153 -22.02 -31.19 0.41
C THR A 153 -20.73 -30.98 -0.39
N ARG A 154 -20.49 -29.73 -0.84
CA ARG A 154 -19.23 -29.37 -1.52
C ARG A 154 -17.99 -29.70 -0.71
N VAL A 155 -18.06 -29.59 0.62
CA VAL A 155 -16.97 -29.91 1.53
C VAL A 155 -16.69 -31.42 1.50
N ARG A 156 -17.74 -32.23 1.67
CA ARG A 156 -17.62 -33.69 1.69
C ARG A 156 -17.13 -34.26 0.36
N LEU A 157 -17.60 -33.73 -0.77
CA LEU A 157 -17.12 -34.14 -2.09
C LEU A 157 -15.66 -33.70 -2.33
N ALA A 158 -15.27 -32.51 -1.87
CA ALA A 158 -13.90 -32.04 -1.94
C ALA A 158 -12.94 -32.95 -1.14
N GLU A 159 -13.37 -33.42 0.03
CA GLU A 159 -12.62 -34.39 0.84
C GLU A 159 -12.56 -35.77 0.17
N LYS A 160 -13.70 -36.30 -0.32
CA LYS A 160 -13.77 -37.62 -0.97
C LYS A 160 -12.86 -37.72 -2.20
N PHE A 161 -12.82 -36.68 -3.02
CA PHE A 161 -12.06 -36.66 -4.28
C PHE A 161 -10.74 -35.86 -4.16
N GLU A 162 -10.35 -35.46 -2.95
CA GLU A 162 -9.14 -34.66 -2.67
C GLU A 162 -8.97 -33.43 -3.59
N CYS A 163 -10.07 -32.72 -3.85
CA CYS A 163 -10.10 -31.60 -4.78
C CYS A 163 -10.57 -30.30 -4.10
N SER A 164 -10.47 -29.17 -4.79
CA SER A 164 -10.92 -27.89 -4.23
C SER A 164 -12.45 -27.83 -4.14
N GLN A 165 -13.00 -27.31 -3.03
CA GLN A 165 -14.44 -27.01 -2.91
C GLN A 165 -14.95 -26.07 -4.01
N PHE A 166 -14.06 -25.23 -4.55
CA PHE A 166 -14.36 -24.37 -5.69
C PHE A 166 -14.53 -25.20 -6.97
N PHE A 167 -13.66 -26.19 -7.20
CA PHE A 167 -13.75 -27.09 -8.35
C PHE A 167 -15.07 -27.87 -8.34
N VAL A 168 -15.49 -28.42 -7.20
CA VAL A 168 -16.80 -29.08 -7.07
C VAL A 168 -17.96 -28.15 -7.47
N SER A 169 -17.88 -26.86 -7.11
CA SER A 169 -18.88 -25.85 -7.48
C SER A 169 -18.93 -25.54 -8.97
N LEU A 170 -17.83 -25.77 -9.68
CA LEU A 170 -17.75 -25.60 -11.12
C LEU A 170 -18.37 -26.81 -11.84
N CYS A 171 -18.15 -28.02 -11.30
CA CYS A 171 -18.66 -29.26 -11.89
C CYS A 171 -20.16 -29.43 -11.76
N CYS A 172 -20.75 -28.99 -10.65
CA CYS A 172 -22.16 -29.20 -10.32
C CYS A 172 -22.73 -28.08 -9.43
N SER A 173 -24.02 -27.79 -9.62
CA SER A 173 -24.80 -26.86 -8.80
C SER A 173 -25.96 -27.58 -8.12
N ALA A 174 -26.46 -27.02 -7.02
CA ALA A 174 -27.63 -27.52 -6.31
C ALA A 174 -28.56 -26.34 -6.02
N PRO A 175 -29.51 -26.01 -6.94
CA PRO A 175 -30.31 -24.79 -6.84
C PRO A 175 -31.23 -24.79 -5.62
N GLN A 176 -31.83 -25.92 -5.28
CA GLN A 176 -32.73 -26.04 -4.12
C GLN A 176 -32.03 -25.65 -2.80
N ILE A 177 -30.82 -26.17 -2.56
CA ILE A 177 -30.02 -25.84 -1.37
C ILE A 177 -29.51 -24.39 -1.40
N LYS A 178 -29.25 -23.86 -2.60
CA LYS A 178 -28.87 -22.46 -2.76
C LYS A 178 -30.01 -21.54 -2.32
N GLU A 179 -31.23 -21.80 -2.76
CA GLU A 179 -32.42 -21.03 -2.38
C GLU A 179 -32.72 -21.14 -0.87
N GLU A 180 -32.68 -22.35 -0.30
CA GLU A 180 -32.82 -22.55 1.15
C GLU A 180 -31.79 -21.71 1.92
N ARG A 181 -30.52 -21.72 1.48
CA ARG A 181 -29.46 -20.93 2.12
C ARG A 181 -29.64 -19.43 1.94
N GLU A 182 -30.14 -18.98 0.79
CA GLU A 182 -30.43 -17.57 0.56
C GLU A 182 -31.53 -17.07 1.50
N ARG A 183 -32.60 -17.85 1.68
CA ARG A 183 -33.68 -17.55 2.66
C ARG A 183 -33.15 -17.45 4.09
N GLU A 184 -32.34 -18.42 4.52
CA GLU A 184 -31.71 -18.36 5.85
C GLU A 184 -30.79 -17.14 6.02
N LEU A 185 -30.03 -16.77 4.98
CA LEU A 185 -29.20 -15.58 5.00
C LEU A 185 -30.04 -14.30 5.09
N GLU A 186 -31.21 -14.26 4.45
CA GLU A 186 -32.17 -13.15 4.55
C GLU A 186 -32.75 -13.03 5.96
N GLU A 187 -33.11 -14.14 6.60
CA GLU A 187 -33.56 -14.15 7.99
C GLU A 187 -32.46 -13.65 8.95
N ILE A 188 -31.22 -14.10 8.75
CA ILE A 188 -30.06 -13.61 9.50
C ILE A 188 -29.85 -12.12 9.28
N LYS A 189 -30.00 -11.63 8.05
CA LYS A 189 -29.91 -10.19 7.72
C LYS A 189 -31.04 -9.40 8.36
N ARG A 190 -32.27 -9.92 8.39
CA ARG A 190 -33.43 -9.30 9.04
C ARG A 190 -33.19 -9.08 10.54
N ARG A 191 -32.42 -9.98 11.18
CA ARG A 191 -32.03 -9.86 12.60
C ARG A 191 -30.93 -8.82 12.84
N TRP A 192 -30.32 -8.24 11.81
CA TRP A 192 -29.28 -7.23 12.02
C TRP A 192 -29.88 -5.92 12.52
N GLY A 193 -29.34 -5.40 13.63
CA GLY A 193 -29.64 -4.04 14.08
C GLY A 193 -28.99 -2.97 13.20
N ARG A 194 -29.51 -1.75 13.28
CA ARG A 194 -29.11 -0.58 12.47
C ARG A 194 -27.59 -0.44 12.27
N ARG A 195 -26.82 -0.38 13.36
CA ARG A 195 -25.35 -0.19 13.32
C ARG A 195 -24.63 -1.28 12.51
N LYS A 196 -25.11 -2.52 12.57
CA LYS A 196 -24.50 -3.65 11.83
C LYS A 196 -24.81 -3.55 10.34
N THR A 197 -26.04 -3.18 9.99
CA THR A 197 -26.48 -2.97 8.61
C THR A 197 -25.68 -1.85 7.95
N GLU A 198 -25.62 -0.67 8.57
CA GLU A 198 -24.83 0.48 8.08
C GLU A 198 -23.34 0.12 7.89
N ALA A 199 -22.74 -0.61 8.85
CA ALA A 199 -21.35 -1.06 8.73
C ALA A 199 -21.12 -2.05 7.58
N ARG A 200 -22.11 -2.90 7.27
CA ARG A 200 -22.03 -3.88 6.17
C ARG A 200 -22.19 -3.20 4.81
N GLU A 201 -23.10 -2.24 4.70
CA GLU A 201 -23.28 -1.40 3.52
C GLU A 201 -22.01 -0.59 3.22
N ALA A 202 -21.45 0.09 4.24
CA ALA A 202 -20.19 0.83 4.09
C ALA A 202 -19.02 -0.08 3.64
N ARG A 203 -18.96 -1.32 4.11
CA ARG A 203 -17.96 -2.30 3.63
C ARG A 203 -18.18 -2.67 2.16
N GLN A 204 -19.43 -2.83 1.72
CA GLN A 204 -19.74 -3.11 0.32
C GLN A 204 -19.35 -1.94 -0.58
N GLU A 205 -19.64 -0.70 -0.17
CA GLU A 205 -19.23 0.50 -0.91
C GLU A 205 -17.71 0.61 -1.03
N ARG A 206 -16.97 0.39 0.07
CA ARG A 206 -15.50 0.34 -0.01
C ARG A 206 -15.01 -0.72 -1.00
N LYS A 207 -15.60 -1.92 -0.97
CA LYS A 207 -15.22 -3.00 -1.90
C LYS A 207 -15.53 -2.64 -3.36
N LYS A 208 -16.64 -1.95 -3.63
CA LYS A 208 -17.00 -1.46 -4.98
C LYS A 208 -15.99 -0.42 -5.47
N LEU A 209 -15.50 0.44 -4.58
CA LEU A 209 -14.53 1.48 -4.92
C LEU A 209 -13.12 0.95 -5.19
N TRP A 210 -12.71 -0.15 -4.55
CA TRP A 210 -11.35 -0.70 -4.69
C TRP A 210 -10.90 -0.99 -6.13
N GLY A 211 -11.82 -1.25 -7.06
CA GLY A 211 -11.50 -1.57 -8.46
C GLY A 211 -11.78 -0.44 -9.46
N ARG A 212 -12.17 0.76 -9.00
CA ARG A 212 -12.50 1.89 -9.90
C ARG A 212 -11.34 2.83 -10.17
N ASP A 213 -10.47 3.05 -9.18
CA ASP A 213 -9.39 4.05 -9.23
C ASP A 213 -7.99 3.41 -9.27
N ALA A 214 -7.86 2.23 -9.88
CA ALA A 214 -6.58 1.53 -10.08
C ALA A 214 -5.95 1.88 -11.43
#